data_AF-A0A351TPF4-F1
#
_entry.id   AF-A0A351TPF4-F1
#
_cell.length_a   1.000
_cell.length_b   1.000
_cell.length_c   1.000
_cell.angle_alpha   90.00
_cell.angle_beta   90.00
_cell.angle_gamma   90.00
#
_symmetry.space_group_name_H-M   'P 1'
#
loop_
_entity.id
_entity.type
_entity.pdbx_description
1 polymer ?
#
loop_
_entity_poly.entity_id
_entity_poly.type
_entity_poly.pdbx_seq_one_letter_code
_entity_poly.pdbx_strand_id
1 'polypeptide(L)'
;MGWKLRVSGYGKIESAEIEMAPLTLFVGDNNSGKSYLMSLLWGIRNLGAELLYGERSDPPTEAEDRLLCWVKEQVEAARELGEHTVRVNEIREELQIVLQERINRNKDKFVKAIFNSSDVRIEKL
;
A
#
# COMPACT_ATOMS: atom_id res chain seq x y z
N MET A 1 4.48 -16.60 -8.89
CA MET A 1 4.21 -15.19 -9.20
C MET A 1 4.81 -14.35 -8.08
N GLY A 2 5.75 -13.46 -8.41
CA GLY A 2 6.31 -12.50 -7.46
C GLY A 2 5.47 -11.22 -7.42
N TRP A 3 5.61 -10.44 -6.35
CA TRP A 3 5.11 -9.08 -6.30
C TRP A 3 6.26 -8.11 -6.59
N LYS A 4 5.92 -6.91 -7.08
CA LYS A 4 6.89 -5.86 -7.38
C LYS A 4 6.74 -4.70 -6.41
N LEU A 5 7.83 -4.29 -5.79
CA LEU A 5 7.92 -3.03 -5.06
C LEU A 5 8.32 -1.94 -6.05
N ARG A 6 7.49 -0.90 -6.17
CA ARG A 6 7.79 0.28 -6.99
C ARG A 6 7.87 1.48 -6.07
N VAL A 7 8.88 2.31 -6.27
CA VAL A 7 9.06 3.54 -5.49
C VAL A 7 9.67 4.63 -6.35
N SER A 8 9.23 5.87 -6.15
CA SER A 8 9.87 7.05 -6.75
C SER A 8 10.00 8.19 -5.75
N GLY A 9 11.04 9.02 -5.94
CA GLY A 9 11.33 10.17 -5.08
C GLY A 9 11.48 9.78 -3.60
N TYR A 10 12.18 8.67 -3.33
CA TYR A 10 12.34 8.11 -1.99
C TYR A 10 13.76 8.33 -1.45
N GLY A 11 13.92 9.32 -0.57
CA GLY A 11 15.24 9.73 -0.10
C GLY A 11 16.17 10.08 -1.27
N LYS A 12 17.22 9.27 -1.49
CA LYS A 12 18.17 9.44 -2.61
C LYS A 12 17.80 8.64 -3.87
N ILE A 13 16.71 7.88 -3.84
CA ILE A 13 16.26 7.04 -4.95
C ILE A 13 15.29 7.85 -5.80
N GLU A 14 15.69 8.16 -7.03
CA GLU A 14 14.80 8.79 -8.02
C GLU A 14 13.67 7.84 -8.40
N SER A 15 14.00 6.60 -8.76
CA SER A 15 13.05 5.54 -9.08
C SER A 15 13.68 4.16 -8.88
N ALA A 16 12.90 3.20 -8.39
CA ALA A 16 13.27 1.79 -8.33
C ALA A 16 12.05 0.88 -8.51
N GLU A 17 12.25 -0.23 -9.23
CA GLU A 17 11.33 -1.35 -9.30
C GLU A 17 12.10 -2.62 -8.91
N ILE A 18 11.58 -3.36 -7.94
CA ILE A 18 12.19 -4.60 -7.45
C ILE A 18 11.16 -5.71 -7.53
N GLU A 19 11.47 -6.76 -8.28
CA GLU A 19 10.71 -8.00 -8.21
C GLU A 19 11.20 -8.83 -7.03
N MET A 20 10.27 -9.15 -6.13
CA MET A 20 10.58 -9.80 -4.87
C MET A 20 10.60 -11.32 -5.04
N ALA A 21 11.67 -11.94 -4.55
CA ALA A 21 11.87 -13.39 -4.53
C ALA A 21 11.98 -13.88 -3.07
N PRO A 22 11.84 -15.20 -2.80
CA PRO A 22 12.03 -15.74 -1.46
C PRO A 22 13.36 -15.37 -0.81
N LEU A 23 14.39 -15.15 -1.64
CA LEU A 23 15.68 -14.56 -1.25
C LEU A 23 16.03 -13.45 -2.24
N THR A 24 16.09 -12.21 -1.76
CA THR A 24 16.50 -11.04 -2.54
C THR A 24 17.75 -10.44 -1.90
N LEU A 25 18.86 -10.34 -2.66
CA LEU A 25 20.10 -9.72 -2.20
C LEU A 25 20.25 -8.31 -2.77
N PHE A 26 20.43 -7.33 -1.90
CA PHE A 26 20.76 -5.96 -2.29
C PHE A 26 22.28 -5.77 -2.28
N VAL A 27 22.90 -5.64 -3.46
CA VAL A 27 24.35 -5.43 -3.64
C VAL A 27 24.64 -4.18 -4.45
N GLY A 28 25.82 -3.59 -4.29
CA GLY A 28 26.25 -2.35 -4.98
C GLY A 28 26.95 -1.36 -4.04
N ASP A 29 27.30 -0.18 -4.55
CA ASP A 29 28.13 0.81 -3.86
C ASP A 29 27.47 1.46 -2.63
N ASN A 30 28.28 1.91 -1.67
CA ASN A 30 27.76 2.69 -0.55
C ASN A 30 26.95 3.89 -1.05
N ASN A 31 25.89 4.22 -0.32
CA ASN A 31 24.99 5.33 -0.64
C ASN A 31 24.15 5.16 -1.93
N SER A 32 24.04 3.95 -2.49
CA SER A 32 23.21 3.64 -3.68
C SER A 32 21.71 3.43 -3.42
N GLY A 33 21.22 3.68 -2.20
CA GLY A 33 19.80 3.49 -1.84
C GLY A 33 19.44 2.10 -1.26
N LYS A 34 20.39 1.16 -1.16
CA LYS A 34 20.13 -0.19 -0.58
C LYS A 34 19.49 -0.13 0.81
N SER A 35 20.08 0.65 1.73
CA SER A 35 19.55 0.77 3.10
C SER A 35 18.16 1.40 3.12
N TYR A 36 17.86 2.34 2.21
CA TYR A 36 16.51 2.91 2.08
C TYR A 36 15.52 1.81 1.69
N LEU A 37 15.80 1.02 0.66
CA LEU A 37 14.93 -0.07 0.21
C LEU A 37 14.72 -1.13 1.29
N MET A 38 15.79 -1.50 2.01
CA MET A 38 15.69 -2.44 3.13
C MET A 38 14.83 -1.88 4.27
N SER A 39 15.00 -0.59 4.61
CA SER A 39 14.18 0.07 5.62
C SER A 39 12.71 0.17 5.21
N LEU A 40 12.42 0.42 3.93
CA LEU A 40 11.06 0.42 3.39
C LEU A 40 10.40 -0.96 3.54
N LEU A 41 11.09 -2.02 3.10
CA LEU A 41 10.61 -3.40 3.23
C LEU A 41 10.40 -3.79 4.69
N TRP A 42 11.34 -3.40 5.56
CA TRP A 42 11.21 -3.59 7.00
C TRP A 42 9.99 -2.84 7.55
N GLY A 43 9.77 -1.59 7.14
CA GLY A 43 8.62 -0.79 7.55
C GLY A 43 7.30 -1.43 7.15
N ILE A 44 7.18 -1.90 5.90
CA ILE A 44 5.97 -2.55 5.38
C ILE A 44 5.65 -3.80 6.22
N ARG A 45 6.69 -4.58 6.56
CA ARG A 45 6.55 -5.81 7.34
C ARG A 45 6.22 -5.58 8.81
N ASN A 46 6.82 -4.58 9.46
CA ASN A 46 6.82 -4.47 10.93
C ASN A 46 5.95 -3.34 11.47
N LEU A 47 5.82 -2.22 10.76
CA LEU A 47 4.94 -1.12 11.17
C LEU A 47 3.48 -1.37 10.74
N GLY A 48 3.30 -2.26 9.77
CA GLY A 48 2.02 -2.88 9.46
C GLY A 48 1.11 -2.05 8.56
N ALA A 49 0.01 -2.70 8.19
CA ALA A 49 -1.03 -2.20 7.32
C ALA A 49 -1.76 -0.97 7.91
N GLU A 50 -1.89 -0.89 9.23
CA GLU A 50 -2.59 0.21 9.90
C GLU A 50 -1.89 1.55 9.69
N LEU A 51 -0.55 1.58 9.74
CA LEU A 51 0.17 2.84 9.51
C LEU A 51 0.18 3.24 8.03
N LEU A 52 0.15 2.26 7.12
CA LEU A 52 0.23 2.49 5.69
C LEU A 52 -1.14 2.80 5.06
N TYR A 53 -2.21 2.17 5.54
CA TYR A 53 -3.58 2.38 5.05
C TYR A 53 -4.38 3.36 5.93
N GLY A 54 -3.84 3.75 7.07
CA GLY A 54 -4.50 4.67 7.99
C GLY A 54 -5.30 3.97 9.08
N GLU A 55 -5.76 4.78 10.02
CA GLU A 55 -6.51 4.32 11.19
C GLU A 55 -8.02 4.34 10.88
N ARG A 56 -8.82 3.56 11.61
CA ARG A 56 -10.29 3.57 11.45
C ARG A 56 -10.94 4.93 11.70
N SER A 57 -10.23 5.82 12.39
CA SER A 57 -10.64 7.20 12.68
C SER A 57 -10.46 8.14 11.49
N ASP A 58 -9.65 7.77 10.49
CA ASP A 58 -9.44 8.61 9.32
C ASP A 58 -10.74 8.72 8.50
N PRO A 59 -11.12 9.93 8.07
CA PRO A 59 -12.37 10.12 7.34
C PRO A 59 -12.33 9.34 6.03
N PRO A 60 -13.46 8.72 5.65
CA PRO A 60 -13.52 7.88 4.47
C PRO A 60 -13.27 8.69 3.20
N THR A 61 -12.72 8.05 2.18
CA THR A 61 -12.61 8.63 0.85
C THR A 61 -13.85 8.31 0.01
N GLU A 62 -14.09 9.08 -1.06
CA GLU A 62 -15.18 8.78 -1.99
C GLU A 62 -15.05 7.37 -2.61
N ALA A 63 -13.81 6.90 -2.81
CA ALA A 63 -13.57 5.54 -3.29
C ALA A 63 -14.01 4.48 -2.27
N GLU A 64 -13.80 4.74 -0.97
CA GLU A 64 -14.26 3.85 0.09
C GLU A 64 -15.77 3.82 0.20
N ASP A 65 -16.44 4.97 0.03
CA ASP A 65 -17.90 5.03 -0.01
C ASP A 65 -18.45 4.22 -1.18
N ARG A 66 -17.85 4.33 -2.37
CA ARG A 66 -18.22 3.52 -3.55
C ARG A 66 -18.01 2.02 -3.29
N LEU A 67 -16.85 1.64 -2.75
CA LEU A 67 -16.56 0.25 -2.39
C LEU A 67 -17.58 -0.29 -1.38
N LEU A 68 -17.92 0.51 -0.36
CA LEU A 68 -18.90 0.14 0.65
C LEU A 68 -20.30 -0.01 0.06
N CYS A 69 -20.71 0.87 -0.86
CA CYS A 69 -21.97 0.73 -1.58
C CYS A 69 -22.02 -0.58 -2.39
N TRP A 70 -20.96 -0.88 -3.13
CA TRP A 70 -20.87 -2.14 -3.87
C TRP A 70 -20.97 -3.36 -2.95
N VAL A 71 -20.26 -3.37 -1.81
CA VAL A 71 -20.34 -4.45 -0.81
C VAL A 71 -21.75 -4.59 -0.26
N LYS A 72 -22.44 -3.47 0.03
CA LYS A 72 -23.84 -3.49 0.51
C LYS A 72 -24.77 -4.13 -0.51
N GLU A 73 -24.61 -3.82 -1.80
CA GLU A 73 -25.40 -4.45 -2.86
C GLU A 73 -25.20 -5.96 -2.91
N GLN A 74 -23.97 -6.45 -2.73
CA GLN A 74 -23.70 -7.89 -2.69
C GLN A 74 -24.32 -8.57 -1.46
N VAL A 75 -24.33 -7.88 -0.31
CA VAL A 75 -24.96 -8.38 0.92
C VAL A 75 -26.48 -8.45 0.77
N GLU A 76 -27.11 -7.46 0.15
CA GLU A 76 -28.56 -7.49 -0.11
C GLU A 76 -28.92 -8.62 -1.08
N ALA A 77 -28.14 -8.81 -2.16
CA ALA A 77 -28.32 -9.95 -3.07
C ALA A 77 -28.20 -11.30 -2.36
N ALA A 78 -27.22 -11.45 -1.44
CA ALA A 78 -27.07 -12.65 -0.63
C ALA A 78 -28.28 -12.89 0.28
N ARG A 79 -28.90 -11.82 0.82
CA ARG A 79 -30.09 -11.93 1.68
C ARG A 79 -31.30 -12.43 0.90
N GLU A 80 -31.44 -12.03 -0.36
CA GLU A 80 -32.56 -12.45 -1.24
C GLU A 80 -32.39 -13.87 -1.78
N LEU A 81 -31.16 -14.25 -2.15
CA LEU A 81 -30.85 -15.53 -2.79
C LEU A 81 -30.45 -16.64 -1.80
N GLY A 82 -30.20 -16.31 -0.53
CA GLY A 82 -29.71 -17.22 0.50
C GLY A 82 -28.19 -17.43 0.44
N GLU A 83 -27.61 -17.47 -0.75
CA GLU A 83 -26.18 -17.43 -0.99
C GLU A 83 -25.86 -16.53 -2.20
N HIS A 84 -24.72 -15.84 -2.16
CA HIS A 84 -24.22 -15.05 -3.28
C HIS A 84 -22.70 -15.06 -3.29
N THR A 85 -22.10 -15.28 -4.45
CA THR A 85 -20.65 -15.34 -4.63
C THR A 85 -20.22 -14.36 -5.70
N VAL A 86 -19.28 -13.49 -5.34
CA VAL A 86 -18.66 -12.51 -6.24
C VAL A 86 -17.17 -12.79 -6.38
N ARG A 87 -16.62 -12.51 -7.56
CA ARG A 87 -15.17 -12.61 -7.76
C ARG A 87 -14.49 -11.31 -7.37
N VAL A 88 -13.34 -11.40 -6.71
CA VAL A 88 -12.50 -10.23 -6.39
C VAL A 88 -12.17 -9.39 -7.63
N ASN A 89 -12.09 -10.02 -8.81
CA ASN A 89 -11.86 -9.32 -10.07
C ASN A 89 -12.96 -8.31 -10.41
N GLU A 90 -14.18 -8.48 -9.92
CA GLU A 90 -15.32 -7.58 -10.17
C GLU A 90 -15.21 -6.26 -9.41
N ILE A 91 -14.37 -6.20 -8.38
CA ILE A 91 -14.17 -5.01 -7.52
C ILE A 91 -12.69 -4.59 -7.44
N ARG A 92 -11.86 -5.14 -8.34
CA ARG A 92 -10.41 -4.96 -8.31
C ARG A 92 -10.02 -3.51 -8.46
N GLU A 93 -10.67 -2.78 -9.37
CA GLU A 93 -10.33 -1.40 -9.69
C GLU A 93 -10.61 -0.48 -8.50
N GLU A 94 -11.79 -0.62 -7.90
CA GLU A 94 -12.19 0.13 -6.70
C GLU A 94 -11.29 -0.18 -5.52
N LEU A 95 -10.97 -1.46 -5.28
CA LEU A 95 -10.02 -1.87 -4.24
C LEU A 95 -8.65 -1.22 -4.46
N GLN A 96 -8.15 -1.21 -5.69
CA GLN A 96 -6.86 -0.61 -6.01
C GLN A 96 -6.87 0.90 -5.77
N ILE A 97 -7.94 1.59 -6.15
CA ILE A 97 -8.10 3.04 -5.92
C ILE A 97 -8.10 3.33 -4.42
N VAL A 98 -8.92 2.62 -3.63
CA VAL A 98 -8.99 2.78 -2.17
C VAL A 98 -7.60 2.61 -1.54
N LEU A 99 -6.91 1.52 -1.87
CA LEU A 99 -5.58 1.25 -1.31
C LEU A 99 -4.57 2.34 -1.70
N GLN A 100 -4.58 2.81 -2.96
CA GLN A 100 -3.66 3.84 -3.42
C GLN A 100 -3.93 5.20 -2.77
N GLU A 101 -5.20 5.59 -2.61
CA GLU A 101 -5.57 6.83 -1.91
C GLU A 101 -5.10 6.80 -0.46
N ARG A 102 -5.29 5.67 0.22
CA ARG A 102 -4.83 5.46 1.60
C ARG A 102 -3.30 5.51 1.71
N ILE A 103 -2.58 4.85 0.81
CA ILE A 103 -1.11 4.93 0.74
C ILE A 103 -0.68 6.38 0.52
N ASN A 104 -1.26 7.08 -0.45
CA ASN A 104 -0.89 8.46 -0.77
C ASN A 104 -1.08 9.41 0.41
N ARG A 105 -2.14 9.20 1.19
CA ARG A 105 -2.44 10.00 2.39
C ARG A 105 -1.45 9.74 3.53
N ASN A 106 -1.00 8.50 3.69
CA ASN A 106 -0.28 8.05 4.89
C ASN A 106 1.23 7.82 4.68
N LYS A 107 1.71 7.75 3.44
CA LYS A 107 3.11 7.43 3.10
C LYS A 107 4.13 8.30 3.84
N ASP A 108 3.85 9.58 4.07
CA ASP A 108 4.77 10.47 4.77
C ASP A 108 4.82 10.17 6.27
N LYS A 109 3.67 9.90 6.91
CA LYS A 109 3.60 9.42 8.31
C LYS A 109 4.34 8.09 8.45
N PHE A 110 4.17 7.21 7.48
CA PHE A 110 4.81 5.91 7.42
C PHE A 110 6.34 6.02 7.29
N VAL A 111 6.85 6.82 6.35
CA VAL A 111 8.29 7.06 6.19
C VAL A 111 8.89 7.74 7.41
N LYS A 112 8.16 8.70 8.00
CA LYS A 112 8.58 9.33 9.26
C LYS A 112 8.74 8.30 10.38
N ALA A 113 7.85 7.32 10.47
CA ALA A 113 7.97 6.26 11.48
C ALA A 113 9.16 5.31 11.22
N ILE A 114 9.52 5.07 9.96
CA ILE A 114 10.70 4.26 9.61
C ILE A 114 12.00 4.94 10.03
N PHE A 115 12.14 6.24 9.74
CA PHE A 115 13.41 6.97 9.93
C PHE A 115 13.46 7.85 11.18
N ASN A 116 12.34 8.00 11.88
CA ASN A 116 12.16 8.99 12.94
C ASN A 116 12.57 10.42 12.50
N SER A 117 12.34 10.75 11.23
CA SER A 117 12.73 12.02 10.61
C SER A 117 11.73 12.41 9.53
N SER A 118 11.49 13.73 9.39
CA SER A 118 10.67 14.32 8.33
C SER A 118 11.48 14.69 7.08
N ASP A 119 12.80 14.46 7.08
CA ASP A 119 13.71 14.81 5.98
C ASP A 119 13.69 13.78 4.86
N VAL A 120 13.27 12.55 5.17
CA VAL A 120 13.07 11.49 4.18
C VAL A 120 11.63 11.57 3.67
N ARG A 121 11.49 11.77 2.36
CA ARG A 121 10.19 11.80 1.68
C ARG A 121 10.06 10.64 0.71
N ILE A 122 8.83 10.37 0.30
CA ILE A 122 8.48 9.39 -0.73
C ILE A 122 7.40 9.98 -1.64
N GLU A 123 7.67 10.09 -2.93
CA GLU A 123 6.70 10.67 -3.87
C GLU A 123 5.67 9.65 -4.32
N LYS A 124 6.08 8.43 -4.63
CA LYS A 124 5.17 7.33 -5.00
C LYS A 124 5.61 6.02 -4.37
N LEU A 125 4.62 5.26 -3.90
CA LEU A 125 4.71 3.90 -3.41
C LEU A 125 3.54 3.11 -3.99
#